data_AF-A0A965ELA3-F1
#
_entry.id   AF-A0A965ELA3-F1
#
_cell.length_a   1.000
_cell.length_b   1.000
_cell.length_c   1.000
_cell.angle_alpha   90.00
_cell.angle_beta   90.00
_cell.angle_gamma   90.00
#
_symmetry.space_group_name_H-M   'P 1'
#
loop_
_entity.id
_entity.type
_entity.pdbx_description
1 polymer ?
#
loop_
_entity_poly.entity_id
_entity_poly.type
_entity_poly.pdbx_seq_one_letter_code
_entity_poly.pdbx_strand_id
1 'polypeptide(L)'
;PGGSRVSGIIDLDAAGIDTPAVDLARLLGSWQLEAGDPEISLVERWPAAFDCYVSLCRPAGDFPTDVQLLHDTAVVCGLDRWLHWLFREQRNFADFSRVTCRIQALLRALPAALGRLQRVSTAGCQLRRPQLTPQNYDR
;
A
#
# COMPACT_ATOMS: atom_id res chain seq x y z
N PRO A 1 -15.07 31.21 -14.54
CA PRO A 1 -15.73 30.24 -13.63
C PRO A 1 -16.01 28.91 -14.36
N GLY A 2 -15.17 27.88 -14.17
CA GLY A 2 -15.37 26.61 -14.89
C GLY A 2 -14.24 25.57 -14.80
N GLY A 3 -13.44 25.55 -13.73
CA GLY A 3 -12.25 24.69 -13.64
C GLY A 3 -12.22 23.67 -12.50
N SER A 4 -13.29 23.53 -11.69
CA SER A 4 -13.26 22.73 -10.46
C SER A 4 -13.88 21.33 -10.57
N ARG A 5 -14.36 20.92 -11.76
CA ARG A 5 -14.96 19.60 -11.95
C ARG A 5 -14.02 18.72 -12.77
N VAL A 6 -13.55 17.63 -12.18
CA VAL A 6 -12.87 16.55 -12.89
C VAL A 6 -13.89 15.90 -13.83
N SER A 7 -13.58 15.87 -15.13
CA SER A 7 -14.49 15.38 -16.18
C SER A 7 -14.15 14.00 -16.71
N GLY A 8 -12.99 13.43 -16.36
CA GLY A 8 -12.58 12.10 -16.80
C GLY A 8 -11.21 11.68 -16.27
N ILE A 9 -10.88 10.43 -16.55
CA ILE A 9 -9.57 9.80 -16.32
C ILE A 9 -8.98 9.50 -17.69
N ILE A 10 -7.68 9.73 -17.87
CA ILE A 10 -6.92 9.45 -19.09
C ILE A 10 -5.80 8.44 -18.79
N ASP A 11 -5.11 7.98 -19.83
CA ASP A 11 -3.97 7.04 -19.71
C ASP A 11 -4.36 5.69 -19.09
N LEU A 12 -5.26 4.98 -19.77
CA LEU A 12 -5.77 3.67 -19.36
C LEU A 12 -4.83 2.51 -19.74
N ASP A 13 -3.65 2.79 -20.30
CA ASP A 13 -2.70 1.75 -20.74
C ASP A 13 -2.14 0.95 -19.55
N ALA A 14 -2.17 1.53 -18.35
CA ALA A 14 -1.82 0.86 -17.10
C ALA A 14 -3.03 0.22 -16.38
N ALA A 15 -4.24 0.31 -16.94
CA ALA A 15 -5.42 -0.28 -16.32
C ALA A 15 -5.39 -1.82 -16.41
N GLY A 16 -5.62 -2.48 -15.28
CA GLY A 16 -5.69 -3.93 -15.17
C GLY A 16 -6.92 -4.37 -14.39
N ILE A 17 -7.19 -5.68 -14.37
CA ILE A 17 -8.20 -6.25 -13.48
C ILE A 17 -7.56 -6.35 -12.08
N ASP A 18 -7.89 -5.39 -11.23
CA ASP A 18 -7.46 -5.29 -9.84
C ASP A 18 -8.69 -5.04 -8.93
N THR A 19 -8.48 -5.07 -7.61
CA THR A 19 -9.55 -4.67 -6.67
C THR A 19 -9.56 -3.15 -6.51
N PRO A 20 -10.73 -2.54 -6.21
CA PRO A 20 -10.84 -1.17 -5.74
C PRO A 20 -9.80 -0.72 -4.70
N ALA A 21 -9.40 -1.63 -3.82
CA ALA A 21 -8.45 -1.35 -2.76
C ALA A 21 -7.04 -1.10 -3.32
N VAL A 22 -6.66 -1.81 -4.38
CA VAL A 22 -5.38 -1.62 -5.07
C VAL A 22 -5.32 -0.24 -5.71
N ASP A 23 -6.39 0.20 -6.37
CA ASP A 23 -6.44 1.51 -7.01
C ASP A 23 -6.33 2.65 -5.98
N LEU A 24 -7.08 2.54 -4.87
CA LEU A 24 -7.02 3.54 -3.82
C LEU A 24 -5.66 3.54 -3.10
N ALA A 25 -5.06 2.37 -2.89
CA ALA A 25 -3.71 2.23 -2.33
C ALA A 25 -2.65 2.86 -3.25
N ARG A 26 -2.76 2.67 -4.57
CA ARG A 26 -1.87 3.28 -5.56
C ARG A 26 -2.01 4.80 -5.58
N LEU A 27 -3.25 5.31 -5.60
CA LEU A 27 -3.53 6.75 -5.67
C LEU A 27 -3.10 7.50 -4.40
N LEU A 28 -3.64 7.10 -3.24
CA LEU A 28 -3.34 7.78 -1.98
C LEU A 28 -1.89 7.53 -1.56
N GLY A 29 -1.38 6.32 -1.83
CA GLY A 29 0.00 5.97 -1.59
C GLY A 29 0.99 6.77 -2.42
N SER A 30 0.70 7.08 -3.69
CA SER A 30 1.58 7.94 -4.49
C SER A 30 1.64 9.36 -3.92
N TRP A 31 0.50 9.93 -3.52
CA TRP A 31 0.45 11.25 -2.89
C TRP A 31 1.16 11.26 -1.53
N GLN A 32 1.05 10.18 -0.76
CA GLN A 32 1.78 10.06 0.51
C GLN A 32 3.30 10.05 0.29
N LEU A 33 3.78 9.29 -0.71
CA LEU A 33 5.21 9.23 -0.99
C LEU A 33 5.79 10.55 -1.51
N GLU A 34 4.98 11.37 -2.18
CA GLU A 34 5.41 12.66 -2.74
C GLU A 34 5.44 13.78 -1.70
N ALA A 35 4.43 13.87 -0.83
CA ALA A 35 4.26 15.03 0.06
C ALA A 35 3.69 14.68 1.44
N GLY A 36 3.64 13.39 1.79
CA GLY A 36 3.04 12.90 3.02
C GLY A 36 4.03 12.53 4.12
N ASP A 37 3.48 12.48 5.33
CA ASP A 37 4.14 11.82 6.46
C ASP A 37 3.83 10.31 6.37
N PRO A 38 4.86 9.44 6.20
CA PRO A 38 4.65 8.00 6.08
C PRO A 38 4.22 7.30 7.38
N GLU A 39 4.38 7.97 8.53
CA GLU A 39 3.97 7.41 9.84
C GLU A 39 2.44 7.39 9.99
N ILE A 40 1.75 8.35 9.37
CA ILE A 40 0.29 8.44 9.37
C ILE A 40 -0.29 7.42 8.39
N SER A 41 -1.33 6.67 8.77
CA SER A 41 -1.99 5.76 7.83
C SER A 41 -2.78 6.51 6.75
N LEU A 42 -3.05 5.87 5.62
CA LEU A 42 -3.83 6.46 4.52
C LEU A 42 -5.23 6.89 4.97
N VAL A 43 -5.88 6.07 5.81
CA VAL A 43 -7.23 6.34 6.32
C VAL A 43 -7.25 7.53 7.28
N GLU A 44 -6.25 7.66 8.15
CA GLU A 44 -6.12 8.82 9.05
C GLU A 44 -5.83 10.10 8.26
N ARG A 45 -5.04 10.00 7.19
CA ARG A 45 -4.65 11.16 6.39
C ARG A 45 -5.76 11.65 5.46
N TRP A 46 -6.56 10.74 4.91
CA TRP A 46 -7.62 11.04 3.95
C TRP A 46 -8.96 10.40 4.31
N PRO A 47 -9.52 10.66 5.51
CA PRO A 47 -10.77 10.01 5.94
C PRO A 47 -11.93 10.29 4.97
N ALA A 48 -12.02 11.52 4.46
CA ALA A 48 -13.04 11.90 3.48
C ALA A 48 -12.96 11.13 2.16
N ALA A 49 -11.76 10.68 1.74
CA ALA A 49 -11.62 9.88 0.52
C ALA A 49 -12.21 8.47 0.73
N PHE A 50 -11.95 7.87 1.89
CA PHE A 50 -12.54 6.57 2.27
C PHE A 50 -14.05 6.69 2.44
N ASP A 51 -14.55 7.70 3.16
CA ASP A 51 -15.99 7.92 3.36
C ASP A 51 -16.72 8.07 2.02
N CYS A 52 -16.16 8.87 1.11
CA CYS A 52 -16.70 9.05 -0.24
C CYS A 52 -16.74 7.71 -0.99
N TYR A 53 -15.63 6.97 -1.01
CA TYR A 53 -15.55 5.70 -1.73
C TYR A 53 -16.53 4.65 -1.16
N VAL A 54 -16.58 4.50 0.16
CA VAL A 54 -17.48 3.57 0.85
C VAL A 54 -18.95 3.92 0.58
N SER A 55 -19.30 5.22 0.58
CA SER A 55 -20.67 5.67 0.32
C SER A 55 -21.18 5.30 -1.08
N LEU A 56 -20.28 5.29 -2.08
CA LEU A 56 -20.60 5.02 -3.48
C LEU A 56 -20.55 3.53 -3.82
N CYS A 57 -19.50 2.83 -3.37
CA CYS A 57 -19.18 1.49 -3.85
C CYS A 57 -19.58 0.38 -2.86
N ARG A 58 -19.77 0.70 -1.58
CA ARG A 58 -20.07 -0.26 -0.50
C ARG A 58 -19.18 -1.52 -0.56
N PRO A 59 -17.84 -1.37 -0.50
CA PRO A 59 -16.94 -2.50 -0.58
C PRO A 59 -17.19 -3.47 0.59
N ALA A 60 -17.04 -4.76 0.33
CA ALA A 60 -17.12 -5.79 1.35
C ALA A 60 -15.84 -5.83 2.20
N GLY A 61 -15.93 -6.40 3.41
CA GLY A 61 -14.78 -6.59 4.30
C GLY A 61 -14.26 -5.30 4.94
N ASP A 62 -13.02 -5.34 5.41
CA ASP A 62 -12.34 -4.20 6.03
C ASP A 62 -11.50 -3.45 4.99
N PHE A 63 -12.21 -2.68 4.16
CA PHE A 63 -11.64 -1.95 3.02
C PHE A 63 -10.49 -1.00 3.42
N PRO A 64 -10.59 -0.19 4.50
CA PRO A 64 -9.47 0.65 4.94
C PRO A 64 -8.21 -0.14 5.27
N THR A 65 -8.35 -1.26 5.97
CA THR A 65 -7.22 -2.14 6.31
C THR A 65 -6.59 -2.76 5.07
N ASP A 66 -7.41 -3.25 4.13
CA ASP A 66 -6.92 -3.83 2.86
C ASP A 66 -6.13 -2.80 2.04
N VAL A 67 -6.65 -1.57 1.92
CA VAL A 67 -5.97 -0.46 1.23
C VAL A 67 -4.62 -0.15 1.89
N GLN A 68 -4.59 -0.09 3.22
CA GLN A 68 -3.35 0.19 3.96
C GLN A 68 -2.32 -0.93 3.77
N LEU A 69 -2.75 -2.19 3.85
CA LEU A 69 -1.90 -3.36 3.64
C LEU A 69 -1.31 -3.41 2.24
N LEU A 70 -2.13 -3.13 1.22
CA LEU A 70 -1.68 -3.06 -0.17
C LEU A 70 -0.68 -1.93 -0.38
N HIS A 71 -0.89 -0.77 0.25
CA HIS A 71 0.08 0.33 0.20
C HIS A 71 1.41 -0.04 0.84
N ASP A 72 1.39 -0.58 2.07
CA ASP A 72 2.62 -0.95 2.78
C ASP A 72 3.40 -2.05 2.04
N THR A 73 2.68 -3.01 1.45
CA THR A 73 3.27 -4.03 0.58
C THR A 73 3.89 -3.39 -0.67
N ALA A 74 3.21 -2.42 -1.29
CA ALA A 74 3.71 -1.72 -2.46
C ALA A 74 4.97 -0.89 -2.18
N VAL A 75 5.18 -0.39 -0.95
CA VAL A 75 6.44 0.26 -0.55
C VAL A 75 7.59 -0.73 -0.64
N VAL A 76 7.43 -1.93 -0.07
CA VAL A 76 8.46 -2.98 -0.07
C VAL A 76 8.72 -3.49 -1.49
N CYS A 77 7.66 -3.87 -2.21
CA CYS A 77 7.77 -4.35 -3.58
C CYS A 77 8.29 -3.28 -4.55
N GLY A 78 7.96 -2.00 -4.29
CA GLY A 78 8.47 -0.87 -5.06
C GLY A 78 9.98 -0.73 -4.95
N LEU A 79 10.55 -0.89 -3.76
CA LEU A 79 12.00 -0.89 -3.56
C LEU A 79 12.66 -2.05 -4.30
N ASP A 80 12.16 -3.27 -4.11
CA ASP A 80 12.67 -4.46 -4.81
C ASP A 80 12.66 -4.25 -6.33
N ARG A 81 11.56 -3.71 -6.88
CA ARG A 81 11.42 -3.44 -8.30
C ARG A 81 12.46 -2.43 -8.81
N TRP A 82 12.68 -1.34 -8.09
CA TRP A 82 13.68 -0.34 -8.48
C TRP A 82 15.10 -0.91 -8.45
N LEU A 83 15.44 -1.66 -7.41
CA LEU A 83 16.74 -2.32 -7.31
C LEU A 83 16.93 -3.35 -8.43
N HIS A 84 15.89 -4.11 -8.77
CA HIS A 84 15.90 -5.03 -9.89
C HIS A 84 16.15 -4.31 -11.22
N TRP A 85 15.41 -3.24 -11.50
CA TRP A 85 15.58 -2.46 -12.73
C TRP A 85 16.96 -1.84 -12.86
N LEU A 86 17.53 -1.33 -11.78
CA LEU A 86 18.83 -0.67 -11.79
C LEU A 86 20.00 -1.66 -11.87
N PHE A 87 20.00 -2.70 -11.04
CA PHE A 87 21.17 -3.57 -10.91
C PHE A 87 21.10 -4.83 -11.76
N ARG A 88 19.90 -5.38 -11.97
CA ARG A 88 19.73 -6.62 -12.73
C ARG A 88 19.43 -6.37 -14.19
N GLU A 89 18.48 -5.49 -14.47
CA GLU A 89 18.09 -5.15 -15.84
C GLU A 89 18.95 -4.04 -16.45
N GLN A 90 19.75 -3.33 -15.64
CA GLN A 90 20.62 -2.23 -16.06
C GLN A 90 19.87 -1.19 -16.93
N ARG A 91 18.62 -0.89 -16.56
CA ARG A 91 17.78 0.05 -17.32
C ARG A 91 18.38 1.45 -17.29
N ASN A 92 18.40 2.10 -18.45
CA ASN A 92 18.75 3.51 -18.57
C ASN A 92 17.49 4.36 -18.47
N PHE A 93 17.55 5.41 -17.64
CA PHE A 93 16.46 6.35 -17.44
C PHE A 93 16.92 7.75 -17.87
N ALA A 94 16.06 8.45 -18.61
CA ALA A 94 16.38 9.80 -19.09
C ALA A 94 16.57 10.81 -17.95
N ASP A 95 15.88 10.61 -16.81
CA ASP A 95 15.98 11.46 -15.62
C ASP A 95 16.26 10.61 -14.38
N PHE A 96 17.54 10.47 -14.05
CA PHE A 96 17.99 9.72 -12.88
C PHE A 96 17.71 10.43 -11.55
N SER A 97 17.47 11.74 -11.58
CA SER A 97 17.09 12.51 -10.40
C SER A 97 15.72 12.09 -9.90
N ARG A 98 14.75 11.91 -10.82
CA ARG A 98 13.42 11.37 -10.49
C ARG A 98 13.48 9.96 -9.94
N VAL A 99 14.31 9.09 -10.53
CA VAL A 99 14.53 7.72 -10.03
C VAL A 99 15.05 7.75 -8.60
N THR A 100 16.09 8.55 -8.34
CA THR A 100 16.69 8.70 -7.01
C THR A 100 15.69 9.25 -6.01
N CYS A 101 14.92 10.28 -6.38
CA CYS A 101 13.89 10.87 -5.53
C CYS A 101 12.81 9.83 -5.15
N ARG A 102 12.38 9.01 -6.12
CA ARG A 102 11.40 7.94 -5.87
C ARG A 102 11.93 6.88 -4.92
N ILE A 103 13.17 6.43 -5.10
CA ILE A 103 13.80 5.45 -4.20
C ILE A 103 13.95 6.03 -2.80
N GLN A 104 14.37 7.29 -2.67
CA GLN A 104 14.46 7.97 -1.38
C GLN A 104 13.11 8.07 -0.69
N ALA A 105 12.03 8.38 -1.42
CA ALA A 105 10.68 8.41 -0.87
C ALA A 105 10.25 7.04 -0.32
N LEU A 106 10.52 5.97 -1.07
CA LEU A 106 10.24 4.61 -0.63
C LEU A 106 11.07 4.21 0.59
N LEU A 107 12.36 4.55 0.63
CA LEU A 107 13.24 4.31 1.78
C LEU A 107 12.77 5.05 3.04
N ARG A 108 12.28 6.29 2.89
CA ARG A 108 11.69 7.05 4.01
C ARG A 108 10.41 6.40 4.54
N ALA A 109 9.59 5.81 3.66
CA ALA A 109 8.35 5.16 4.06
C ALA A 109 8.51 3.72 4.59
N LEU A 110 9.66 3.08 4.29
CA LEU A 110 9.91 1.68 4.61
C LEU A 110 9.76 1.33 6.10
N PRO A 111 10.29 2.12 7.08
CA PRO A 111 10.14 1.78 8.50
C PRO A 111 8.68 1.69 8.95
N ALA A 112 7.86 2.68 8.57
CA ALA A 112 6.43 2.71 8.89
C ALA A 112 5.69 1.53 8.26
N ALA A 113 5.95 1.26 6.98
CA ALA A 113 5.34 0.15 6.25
C ALA A 113 5.67 -1.21 6.89
N LEU A 114 6.95 -1.47 7.20
CA LEU A 114 7.35 -2.69 7.89
C LEU A 114 6.72 -2.80 9.28
N GLY A 115 6.69 -1.70 10.03
CA GLY A 115 6.06 -1.66 11.35
C GLY A 115 4.58 -2.04 11.31
N ARG A 116 3.84 -1.59 10.30
CA ARG A 116 2.42 -1.96 10.12
C ARG A 116 2.26 -3.41 9.67
N LEU A 117 3.04 -3.88 8.69
CA LEU A 117 2.98 -5.26 8.20
C LEU A 117 3.31 -6.29 9.29
N GLN A 118 4.29 -6.01 10.15
CA GLN A 118 4.67 -6.89 11.27
C GLN A 118 3.54 -7.08 12.28
N ARG A 119 2.75 -6.04 12.55
CA ARG A 119 1.61 -6.12 13.49
C ARG A 119 0.54 -7.08 12.98
N VAL A 120 0.26 -7.05 11.67
CA VAL A 120 -0.73 -7.93 11.04
C VAL A 120 -0.26 -9.39 11.05
N SER A 121 1.02 -9.64 10.76
CA SER A 121 1.60 -10.99 10.84
C SER A 121 1.52 -11.58 12.25
N THR A 122 1.76 -10.74 13.27
CA THR A 122 1.70 -11.16 14.68
C THR A 122 0.27 -11.47 15.14
N ALA A 123 -0.71 -10.64 14.75
CA ALA A 123 -2.12 -10.90 15.03
C ALA A 123 -2.64 -12.19 14.38
N GLY A 124 -2.22 -12.50 13.15
CA GLY A 124 -2.55 -13.75 12.47
C GLY A 124 -1.89 -15.00 13.08
N CYS A 125 -0.69 -14.85 13.65
CA CYS A 125 0.02 -15.95 14.32
C CYS A 125 -0.62 -16.34 15.67
N GLN A 126 -1.18 -15.38 16.41
CA GLN A 126 -1.86 -15.64 17.69
C GLN A 126 -3.15 -16.45 17.52
N LEU A 127 -3.84 -16.35 16.37
CA LEU A 127 -5.05 -17.12 16.05
C LEU A 127 -4.76 -18.55 15.53
N ARG A 128 -3.49 -18.89 15.26
CA ARG A 128 -3.08 -20.21 14.72
C ARG A 128 -2.27 -21.07 15.70
N ARG A 129 -2.31 -20.81 17.00
CA ARG A 129 -1.84 -21.82 17.96
C ARG A 129 -2.97 -22.82 18.20
N PRO A 130 -2.88 -24.08 17.71
CA PRO A 130 -3.76 -25.11 18.24
C PRO A 130 -3.49 -25.18 19.75
N GLN A 131 -4.54 -25.06 20.55
CA GLN A 131 -4.47 -25.42 21.96
C GLN A 131 -4.09 -26.89 22.01
N LEU A 132 -2.81 -27.18 22.26
CA LEU A 132 -2.38 -28.51 22.65
C LEU A 132 -3.00 -28.76 24.02
N THR A 133 -4.20 -29.34 24.03
CA THR A 133 -4.70 -30.03 25.22
C THR A 133 -3.66 -31.07 25.59
N PRO A 134 -3.18 -31.13 26.85
CA PRO A 134 -2.31 -32.21 27.27
C PRO A 134 -3.13 -33.50 27.20
N GLN A 135 -2.96 -34.24 26.09
CA GLN A 135 -3.37 -35.62 26.03
C GLN A 135 -2.45 -36.38 26.99
N ASN A 136 -3.10 -37.01 27.95
CA ASN A 136 -2.54 -37.92 28.94
C ASN A 136 -1.50 -38.84 28.29
N TYR A 137 -0.23 -38.66 28.68
CA TYR A 137 0.73 -39.75 28.60
C TYR A 137 0.50 -40.66 29.81
N ASP A 138 -0.28 -41.71 29.56
CA ASP A 138 -0.38 -43.01 30.22
C ASP A 138 0.33 -43.23 31.58
N ARG A 139 -0.44 -43.58 32.61
CA ARG A 139 -0.55 -44.93 33.24
C ARG A 139 -1.12 -44.86 34.65
#